data_AF-A0A7C1UQA0-F1
#
_entry.id   AF-A0A7C1UQA0-F1
#
_cell.length_a   1.000
_cell.length_b   1.000
_cell.length_c   1.000
_cell.angle_alpha   90.00
_cell.angle_beta   90.00
_cell.angle_gamma   90.00
#
_symmetry.space_group_name_H-M   'P 1'
#
loop_
_entity.id
_entity.type
_entity.pdbx_description
1 polymer ?
#
loop_
_entity_poly.entity_id
_entity_poly.type
_entity_poly.pdbx_seq_one_letter_code
_entity_poly.pdbx_strand_id
1 'polypeptide(L)'
;MGNSGEKNITVQVTTGSVIKILFLLLAGYLIFELRDLVLVILTSVVLAASIEPATKWFARYKVPRVPAVLIVYFLVVSLFVGVFSFFVPVFLNEASEFLGSLPHYIDSISAWNPVGEGSFIKDGGVIANELSGFSLRDIVVSLRDLATGAEGNFLQIMVGVFGGIFSFILIVILSFYFSVQEDGIQRFLE
;
A
#
# COMPACT_ATOMS: atom_id res chain seq x y z
N MET A 1 -23.32 -47.10 50.02
CA MET A 1 -23.26 -46.22 48.83
C MET A 1 -22.52 -44.94 49.21
N GLY A 2 -21.35 -44.70 48.62
CA GLY A 2 -20.55 -43.48 48.87
C GLY A 2 -21.09 -42.32 48.04
N ASN A 3 -21.32 -41.18 48.69
CA ASN A 3 -21.84 -39.97 48.07
C ASN A 3 -20.70 -39.26 47.32
N SER A 4 -20.75 -39.25 45.98
CA SER A 4 -19.82 -38.52 45.14
C SER A 4 -20.10 -37.02 45.25
N GLY A 5 -19.33 -36.33 46.10
CA GLY A 5 -19.39 -34.88 46.21
C GLY A 5 -18.98 -34.22 44.91
N GLU A 6 -19.89 -33.46 44.30
CA GLU A 6 -19.61 -32.62 43.15
C GLU A 6 -18.53 -31.59 43.52
N LYS A 7 -17.36 -31.74 42.91
CA LYS A 7 -16.23 -30.84 43.10
C LYS A 7 -16.52 -29.53 42.36
N ASN A 8 -17.19 -28.60 43.06
CA ASN A 8 -17.41 -27.25 42.57
C ASN A 8 -16.06 -26.52 42.45
N ILE A 9 -15.61 -26.29 41.22
CA ILE A 9 -14.38 -25.53 40.93
C ILE A 9 -14.76 -24.04 40.99
N THR A 10 -14.66 -23.46 42.18
CA THR A 10 -14.88 -22.02 42.37
C THR A 10 -13.64 -21.26 41.90
N VAL A 11 -13.69 -20.69 40.69
CA VAL A 11 -12.64 -19.82 40.15
C VAL A 11 -12.78 -18.45 40.81
N GLN A 12 -11.97 -18.17 41.83
CA GLN A 12 -11.90 -16.84 42.45
C GLN A 12 -11.03 -15.92 41.57
N VAL A 13 -11.69 -15.06 40.78
CA VAL A 13 -11.00 -14.03 40.01
C VAL A 13 -10.75 -12.82 40.93
N THR A 14 -9.53 -12.68 41.43
CA THR A 14 -9.12 -11.49 42.21
C THR A 14 -9.13 -10.25 41.31
N THR A 15 -9.61 -9.10 41.81
CA THR A 15 -9.65 -7.82 41.08
C THR A 15 -8.30 -7.42 40.48
N GLY A 16 -7.19 -7.75 41.16
CA GLY A 16 -5.84 -7.54 40.65
C GLY A 16 -5.51 -8.33 39.38
N SER A 17 -6.09 -9.52 39.20
CA SER A 17 -5.94 -10.30 37.96
C SER A 17 -6.72 -9.69 36.80
N VAL A 18 -7.94 -9.17 37.06
CA VAL A 18 -8.75 -8.48 36.05
C VAL A 18 -8.03 -7.23 35.54
N ILE A 19 -7.47 -6.43 36.43
CA ILE A 19 -6.72 -5.21 36.07
C ILE A 19 -5.47 -5.55 35.25
N LYS A 20 -4.74 -6.61 35.62
CA LYS A 20 -3.56 -7.07 34.85
C LYS A 20 -3.94 -7.54 33.45
N ILE A 21 -5.03 -8.31 33.33
CA ILE A 21 -5.52 -8.78 32.02
C ILE A 21 -5.98 -7.59 31.16
N LEU A 22 -6.71 -6.64 31.74
CA LEU A 22 -7.15 -5.44 31.04
C LEU A 22 -5.96 -4.59 30.57
N PHE A 23 -4.95 -4.41 31.42
CA PHE A 23 -3.72 -3.69 31.07
C PHE A 23 -2.96 -4.40 29.95
N LEU A 24 -2.85 -5.73 30.00
CA LEU A 24 -2.19 -6.53 28.96
C LEU A 24 -2.93 -6.42 27.62
N LEU A 25 -4.26 -6.49 27.63
CA LEU A 25 -5.09 -6.31 26.43
C LEU A 25 -4.96 -4.89 25.87
N LEU A 26 -4.98 -3.87 26.73
CA LEU A 26 -4.81 -2.47 26.31
C LEU A 26 -3.41 -2.24 25.73
N ALA A 27 -2.36 -2.76 26.36
CA ALA A 27 -1.00 -2.68 25.85
C ALA A 27 -0.84 -3.40 24.51
N GLY A 28 -1.42 -4.60 24.37
CA GLY A 28 -1.44 -5.34 23.10
C GLY A 28 -2.18 -4.60 22.00
N TYR A 29 -3.34 -4.00 22.31
CA TYR A 29 -4.09 -3.17 21.37
C TYR A 29 -3.30 -1.93 20.96
N LEU A 30 -2.65 -1.25 21.91
CA LEU A 30 -1.84 -0.06 21.63
C LEU A 30 -0.64 -0.39 20.73
N ILE A 31 0.04 -1.52 20.96
CA ILE A 31 1.14 -1.97 20.09
C ILE A 31 0.64 -2.24 18.67
N PHE A 32 -0.56 -2.82 18.53
CA PHE A 32 -1.17 -3.06 17.22
C PHE A 32 -1.49 -1.75 16.50
N GLU A 33 -2.04 -0.76 17.21
CA GLU A 33 -2.35 0.56 16.67
C GLU A 33 -1.08 1.36 16.29
N LEU A 34 -0.03 1.27 17.10
CA LEU A 34 1.25 1.94 16.85
C LEU A 34 2.07 1.31 15.72
N ARG A 35 1.65 0.16 15.17
CA ARG A 35 2.34 -0.48 14.04
C ARG A 35 2.52 0.48 12.87
N ASP A 36 1.51 1.29 12.57
CA ASP A 36 1.56 2.25 11.47
C ASP A 36 2.59 3.35 11.74
N LEU A 37 2.69 3.81 12.99
CA LEU A 37 3.72 4.75 13.41
C LEU A 37 5.13 4.14 13.29
N VAL A 38 5.30 2.89 13.70
CA VAL A 38 6.59 2.17 13.59
C VAL A 38 6.99 2.02 12.11
N LEU A 39 6.04 1.68 11.23
CA LEU A 39 6.29 1.61 9.79
C LEU A 39 6.70 2.96 9.22
N VAL A 40 6.06 4.04 9.64
CA VAL A 40 6.43 5.41 9.24
C VAL A 40 7.85 5.76 9.70
N ILE A 41 8.19 5.49 10.97
CA ILE A 41 9.53 5.73 11.50
C ILE A 41 10.57 4.89 10.75
N LEU A 42 10.34 3.60 10.57
CA LEU A 42 11.26 2.71 9.85
C LEU A 42 11.47 3.17 8.40
N THR A 43 10.39 3.53 7.70
CA THR A 43 10.44 4.06 6.33
C THR A 43 11.25 5.36 6.28
N SER A 44 11.05 6.25 7.25
CA SER A 44 11.80 7.51 7.33
C SER A 44 13.29 7.30 7.55
N VAL A 45 13.69 6.33 8.38
CA VAL A 45 15.10 5.97 8.61
C VAL A 45 15.73 5.41 7.32
N VAL A 46 15.02 4.52 6.62
CA VAL A 46 15.47 3.96 5.34
C VAL A 46 15.64 5.05 4.27
N LEU A 47 14.70 5.99 4.20
CA LEU A 47 14.80 7.14 3.29
C LEU A 47 15.97 8.06 3.66
N ALA A 48 16.16 8.36 4.94
CA ALA A 48 17.27 9.18 5.41
C ALA A 48 18.62 8.56 5.02
N ALA A 49 18.79 7.25 5.23
CA ALA A 49 19.98 6.51 4.84
C ALA A 49 20.20 6.52 3.31
N SER A 50 19.13 6.48 2.53
CA SER A 50 19.20 6.54 1.06
C SER A 50 19.61 7.93 0.55
N ILE A 51 19.26 9.00 1.27
CA ILE A 51 19.57 10.40 0.92
C ILE A 51 20.98 10.81 1.38
N GLU A 52 21.52 10.17 2.41
CA GLU A 52 22.86 10.43 2.94
C GLU A 52 23.98 10.46 1.86
N PRO A 53 24.12 9.49 0.94
CA PRO A 53 25.14 9.56 -0.10
C PRO A 53 24.95 10.76 -1.05
N ALA A 54 23.71 11.11 -1.38
CA ALA A 54 23.40 12.26 -2.23
C ALA A 54 23.81 13.58 -1.54
N THR A 55 23.50 13.72 -0.25
CA THR A 55 23.88 14.92 0.52
C THR A 55 25.39 15.03 0.74
N LYS A 56 26.11 13.90 0.93
CA LYS A 56 27.58 13.87 0.95
C LYS A 56 28.19 14.31 -0.38
N TRP A 57 27.54 14.03 -1.51
CA TRP A 57 27.97 14.54 -2.81
C TRP A 57 27.82 16.06 -2.91
N PHE A 58 26.69 16.61 -2.44
CA PHE A 58 26.48 18.07 -2.36
C PHE A 58 27.42 18.77 -1.37
N ALA A 59 27.83 18.10 -0.29
CA ALA A 59 28.81 18.64 0.65
C ALA A 59 30.16 18.94 -0.03
N ARG A 60 30.54 18.19 -1.08
CA ARG A 60 31.74 18.47 -1.89
C ARG A 60 31.66 19.80 -2.64
N TYR A 61 30.45 20.29 -2.91
CA TYR A 61 30.18 21.59 -3.54
C TYR A 61 30.01 22.73 -2.51
N LYS A 62 30.40 22.53 -1.24
CA LYS A 62 30.25 23.50 -0.14
C LYS A 62 28.81 23.94 0.13
N VAL A 63 27.82 23.13 -0.25
CA VAL A 63 26.41 23.39 0.07
C VAL A 63 26.14 22.98 1.52
N PRO A 64 25.55 23.83 2.37
CA PRO A 64 25.19 23.45 3.73
C PRO A 64 24.15 22.31 3.70
N ARG A 65 24.18 21.46 4.72
CA ARG A 65 23.45 20.18 4.72
C ARG A 65 21.93 20.34 4.58
N VAL A 66 21.35 21.34 5.25
CA VAL A 66 19.90 21.63 5.24
C VAL A 66 19.36 21.85 3.82
N PRO A 67 19.87 22.82 3.02
CA PRO A 67 19.40 22.99 1.65
C PRO A 67 19.78 21.83 0.73
N ALA A 68 20.90 21.13 0.97
CA ALA A 68 21.23 19.94 0.20
C ALA A 68 20.16 18.85 0.32
N VAL A 69 19.69 18.57 1.55
CA VAL A 69 18.61 17.57 1.81
C VAL A 69 17.31 18.01 1.12
N LEU A 70 16.93 19.29 1.24
CA LEU A 70 15.71 19.83 0.62
C LEU A 70 15.74 19.71 -0.92
N ILE A 71 16.87 20.04 -1.55
CA ILE A 71 17.05 19.92 -3.00
C ILE A 71 16.92 18.46 -3.45
N VAL A 72 17.54 17.53 -2.72
CA VAL A 72 17.43 16.09 -3.04
C VAL A 72 15.99 15.63 -2.92
N TYR A 73 15.28 16.00 -1.85
CA TYR A 73 13.86 15.67 -1.69
C TYR A 73 13.02 16.22 -2.84
N PHE A 74 13.21 17.49 -3.19
CA PHE A 74 12.46 18.11 -4.27
C PHE A 74 12.73 17.43 -5.62
N LEU A 75 13.99 17.09 -5.91
CA LEU A 75 14.38 16.42 -7.15
C LEU A 75 13.77 15.00 -7.22
N VAL A 76 13.87 14.21 -6.15
CA VAL A 76 13.30 12.86 -6.10
C VAL A 76 11.78 12.91 -6.24
N VAL A 77 11.10 13.77 -5.50
CA VAL A 77 9.64 13.92 -5.58
C VAL A 77 9.23 14.39 -6.97
N SER A 78 9.90 15.39 -7.54
CA SER A 78 9.59 15.88 -8.88
C SER A 78 9.82 14.82 -9.95
N LEU A 79 10.87 14.00 -9.82
CA LEU A 79 11.12 12.88 -10.72
C LEU A 79 10.01 11.84 -10.62
N PHE A 80 9.64 11.44 -9.40
CA PHE A 80 8.55 10.48 -9.18
C PHE A 80 7.22 11.00 -9.69
N VAL A 81 6.81 12.22 -9.31
CA VAL A 81 5.57 12.82 -9.79
C VAL A 81 5.57 12.94 -11.30
N GLY A 82 6.67 13.40 -11.92
CA GLY A 82 6.80 13.46 -13.37
C GLY A 82 6.62 12.09 -14.01
N VAL A 83 7.37 11.08 -13.55
CA VAL A 83 7.27 9.72 -14.09
C VAL A 83 5.85 9.18 -13.93
N PHE A 84 5.25 9.24 -12.74
CA PHE A 84 3.91 8.69 -12.52
C PHE A 84 2.83 9.45 -13.29
N SER A 85 2.89 10.78 -13.36
CA SER A 85 1.90 11.58 -14.08
C SER A 85 1.92 11.37 -15.59
N PHE A 86 3.05 11.01 -16.20
CA PHE A 86 3.13 10.69 -17.63
C PHE A 86 2.99 9.19 -17.89
N PHE A 87 3.69 8.35 -17.13
CA PHE A 87 3.76 6.91 -17.36
C PHE A 87 2.46 6.20 -17.05
N VAL A 88 1.81 6.49 -15.90
CA VAL A 88 0.57 5.81 -15.51
C VAL A 88 -0.55 6.01 -16.53
N PRO A 89 -0.93 7.22 -16.95
CA PRO A 89 -2.01 7.38 -17.92
C PRO A 89 -1.68 6.78 -19.28
N VAL A 90 -0.44 6.93 -19.77
CA VAL A 90 -0.02 6.31 -21.04
C VAL A 90 -0.12 4.79 -20.95
N PHE A 91 0.43 4.20 -19.89
CA PHE A 91 0.36 2.76 -19.66
C PHE A 91 -1.08 2.25 -19.55
N LEU A 92 -1.96 2.99 -18.84
CA LEU A 92 -3.36 2.62 -18.71
C LEU A 92 -4.11 2.71 -20.05
N ASN A 93 -3.80 3.69 -20.89
CA ASN A 93 -4.38 3.81 -22.23
C ASN A 93 -3.98 2.61 -23.10
N GLU A 94 -2.68 2.30 -23.15
CA GLU A 94 -2.15 1.14 -23.91
C GLU A 94 -2.74 -0.18 -23.40
N ALA A 95 -2.82 -0.36 -22.08
CA ALA A 95 -3.44 -1.52 -21.47
C ALA A 95 -4.93 -1.62 -21.82
N SER A 96 -5.66 -0.50 -21.79
CA SER A 96 -7.08 -0.45 -22.16
C SER A 96 -7.30 -0.75 -23.65
N GLU A 97 -6.42 -0.27 -24.53
CA GLU A 97 -6.49 -0.54 -25.97
C GLU A 97 -6.15 -2.00 -26.30
N PHE A 98 -5.11 -2.55 -25.65
CA PHE A 98 -4.80 -3.97 -25.73
C PHE A 98 -5.98 -4.85 -25.27
N LEU A 99 -6.56 -4.54 -24.11
CA LEU A 99 -7.74 -5.23 -23.59
C LEU A 99 -8.97 -5.06 -24.49
N GLY A 100 -9.13 -3.90 -25.14
CA GLY A 100 -10.19 -3.65 -26.12
C GLY A 100 -10.01 -4.41 -27.43
N SER A 101 -8.76 -4.68 -27.84
CA SER A 101 -8.44 -5.41 -29.06
C SER A 101 -8.39 -6.93 -28.89
N LEU A 102 -8.19 -7.43 -27.66
CA LEU A 102 -8.14 -8.85 -27.31
C LEU A 102 -9.31 -9.69 -27.87
N PRO A 103 -10.59 -9.25 -27.80
CA PRO A 103 -11.71 -9.99 -28.40
C PRO A 103 -11.54 -10.22 -29.90
N HIS A 104 -10.97 -9.24 -30.62
CA HIS A 104 -10.77 -9.34 -32.06
C HIS A 104 -9.72 -10.39 -32.43
N TYR A 105 -8.68 -10.56 -31.61
CA TYR A 105 -7.69 -11.63 -31.79
C TYR A 105 -8.29 -13.02 -31.52
N ILE A 106 -9.21 -13.14 -30.56
CA ILE A 106 -9.91 -14.40 -30.27
C ILE A 106 -10.90 -14.76 -31.41
N ASP A 107 -11.63 -13.77 -31.94
CA ASP A 107 -12.53 -13.96 -33.08
C ASP A 107 -11.79 -14.32 -34.38
N SER A 108 -10.58 -13.78 -34.57
CA SER A 108 -9.73 -14.11 -35.72
C SER A 108 -9.25 -15.57 -35.70
N ILE A 109 -8.98 -16.09 -34.50
CA ILE A 109 -8.52 -17.47 -34.29
C ILE A 109 -9.69 -18.46 -34.42
N SER A 110 -10.89 -18.09 -33.99
CA SER A 110 -12.09 -18.94 -34.16
C SER A 110 -12.57 -19.02 -35.62
N ALA A 111 -12.29 -17.99 -36.43
CA ALA A 111 -12.54 -17.98 -37.87
C ALA A 111 -11.54 -18.84 -38.69
N TRP A 112 -10.35 -19.12 -38.14
CA TRP A 112 -9.39 -20.06 -38.72
C TRP A 112 -9.63 -21.47 -38.16
N ASN A 113 -10.66 -22.13 -38.68
CA ASN A 113 -10.92 -23.55 -38.41
C ASN A 113 -10.48 -24.44 -39.60
N PRO A 114 -9.21 -24.87 -39.66
CA PRO A 114 -8.75 -25.82 -40.69
C PRO A 114 -9.20 -27.28 -40.41
N VAL A 115 -9.94 -27.55 -39.32
CA VAL A 115 -10.34 -28.91 -38.93
C VAL A 115 -11.86 -28.99 -38.85
N GLY A 116 -12.46 -29.68 -39.83
CA GLY A 116 -13.91 -29.81 -39.97
C GLY A 116 -14.62 -30.32 -38.71
N GLU A 117 -15.84 -29.81 -38.53
CA GLU A 117 -16.98 -30.38 -37.78
C GLU A 117 -16.77 -30.91 -36.33
N GLY A 118 -15.62 -30.67 -35.71
CA GLY A 118 -15.37 -31.07 -34.32
C GLY A 118 -15.62 -29.92 -33.34
N SER A 119 -16.78 -29.98 -32.67
CA SER A 119 -17.22 -29.45 -31.36
C SER A 119 -16.30 -28.68 -30.38
N PHE A 120 -15.02 -28.41 -30.63
CA PHE A 120 -14.08 -27.82 -29.67
C PHE A 120 -14.15 -26.28 -29.55
N ILE A 121 -14.70 -25.58 -30.56
CA ILE A 121 -14.77 -24.10 -30.55
C ILE A 121 -16.00 -23.57 -29.78
N LYS A 122 -17.02 -24.40 -29.54
CA LYS A 122 -18.17 -24.02 -28.69
C LYS A 122 -17.76 -23.73 -27.24
N ASP A 123 -16.69 -24.35 -26.75
CA ASP A 123 -16.14 -24.10 -25.41
C ASP A 123 -15.23 -22.86 -25.36
N GLY A 124 -14.71 -22.39 -26.50
CA GLY A 124 -13.98 -21.11 -26.56
C GLY A 124 -14.87 -19.90 -26.24
N GLY A 125 -16.15 -19.98 -26.61
CA GLY A 125 -17.18 -18.99 -26.23
C GLY A 125 -17.54 -19.03 -24.75
N VAL A 126 -17.41 -20.19 -24.10
CA VAL A 126 -17.63 -20.34 -22.64
C VAL A 126 -16.46 -19.72 -21.87
N ILE A 127 -15.23 -19.86 -22.35
CA ILE A 127 -14.05 -19.21 -21.76
C ILE A 127 -14.14 -17.68 -21.93
N ALA A 128 -14.60 -17.18 -23.09
CA ALA A 128 -14.86 -15.74 -23.27
C ALA A 128 -15.98 -15.22 -22.33
N ASN A 129 -17.01 -16.04 -22.08
CA ASN A 129 -18.12 -15.68 -21.19
C ASN A 129 -17.78 -15.81 -19.69
N GLU A 130 -16.92 -16.75 -19.30
CA GLU A 130 -16.38 -16.84 -17.93
C GLU A 130 -15.29 -15.81 -17.64
N LEU A 131 -14.48 -15.44 -18.64
CA LEU A 131 -13.57 -14.29 -18.56
C LEU A 131 -14.32 -12.95 -18.51
N SER A 132 -15.55 -12.87 -19.05
CA SER A 132 -16.44 -11.74 -18.76
C SER A 132 -17.08 -11.79 -17.37
N GLY A 133 -17.01 -12.92 -16.66
CA GLY A 133 -17.41 -13.08 -15.25
C GLY A 133 -16.36 -12.60 -14.26
N PHE A 134 -15.06 -12.64 -14.63
CA PHE A 134 -14.00 -11.83 -13.99
C PHE A 134 -13.89 -10.50 -14.72
N SER A 135 -14.86 -9.64 -14.49
CA SER A 135 -15.02 -8.35 -15.16
C SER A 135 -13.84 -7.41 -14.84
N LEU A 136 -12.77 -7.51 -15.62
CA LEU A 136 -11.78 -6.43 -15.79
C LEU A 136 -12.47 -5.11 -16.16
N ARG A 137 -13.65 -5.21 -16.78
CA ARG A 137 -14.58 -4.11 -17.00
C ARG A 137 -15.07 -3.45 -15.70
N ASP A 138 -15.36 -4.22 -14.66
CA ASP A 138 -15.78 -3.67 -13.36
C ASP A 138 -14.60 -3.07 -12.60
N ILE A 139 -13.39 -3.60 -12.79
CA ILE A 139 -12.16 -2.96 -12.27
C ILE A 139 -11.93 -1.62 -12.98
N VAL A 140 -12.04 -1.58 -14.31
CA VAL A 140 -11.90 -0.34 -15.11
C VAL A 140 -13.03 0.65 -14.80
N VAL A 141 -14.27 0.21 -14.61
CA VAL A 141 -15.40 1.05 -14.19
C VAL A 141 -15.21 1.55 -12.76
N SER A 142 -14.75 0.72 -11.83
CA SER A 142 -14.45 1.14 -10.45
C SER A 142 -13.32 2.17 -10.42
N LEU A 143 -12.28 1.99 -11.24
CA LEU A 143 -11.19 2.97 -11.39
C LEU A 143 -11.68 4.26 -12.04
N ARG A 144 -12.63 4.17 -12.98
CA ARG A 144 -13.26 5.33 -13.62
C ARG A 144 -14.19 6.08 -12.66
N ASP A 145 -14.98 5.39 -11.85
CA ASP A 145 -15.85 5.96 -10.82
C ASP A 145 -15.04 6.61 -9.68
N LEU A 146 -13.89 6.03 -9.33
CA LEU A 146 -12.90 6.65 -8.44
C LEU A 146 -12.30 7.92 -9.06
N ALA A 147 -12.08 7.94 -10.37
CA ALA A 147 -11.54 9.08 -11.10
C ALA A 147 -12.57 10.19 -11.38
N THR A 148 -13.86 9.86 -11.54
CA THR A 148 -14.93 10.83 -11.83
C THR A 148 -15.63 11.37 -10.60
N GLY A 149 -15.25 10.94 -9.39
CA GLY A 149 -15.75 11.51 -8.13
C GLY A 149 -17.12 10.97 -7.75
N ALA A 150 -17.14 9.80 -7.14
CA ALA A 150 -18.33 9.14 -6.62
C ALA A 150 -19.04 9.95 -5.51
N GLU A 151 -20.34 10.23 -5.72
CA GLU A 151 -21.22 11.00 -4.83
C GLU A 151 -21.58 10.29 -3.50
N GLY A 152 -21.13 9.03 -3.28
CA GLY A 152 -21.46 8.25 -2.07
C GLY A 152 -20.29 7.96 -1.11
N ASN A 153 -19.04 8.04 -1.55
CA ASN A 153 -17.87 7.55 -0.80
C ASN A 153 -16.82 8.63 -0.48
N PHE A 154 -17.18 9.91 -0.68
CA PHE A 154 -16.26 11.04 -0.52
C PHE A 154 -15.60 11.12 0.86
N LEU A 155 -16.36 10.90 1.96
CA LEU A 155 -15.79 10.99 3.31
C LEU A 155 -14.75 9.90 3.58
N GLN A 156 -14.96 8.66 3.13
CA GLN A 156 -14.00 7.58 3.34
C GLN A 156 -12.73 7.77 2.50
N ILE A 157 -12.89 8.26 1.26
CA ILE A 157 -11.76 8.65 0.41
C ILE A 157 -10.99 9.80 1.06
N MET A 158 -11.68 10.82 1.59
CA MET A 158 -11.05 11.93 2.30
C MET A 158 -10.27 11.48 3.53
N VAL A 159 -10.84 10.61 4.38
CA VAL A 159 -10.13 10.09 5.55
C VAL A 159 -8.92 9.25 5.13
N GLY A 160 -9.05 8.39 4.12
CA GLY A 160 -7.94 7.58 3.61
C GLY A 160 -6.82 8.41 2.99
N VAL A 161 -7.17 9.38 2.13
CA VAL A 161 -6.21 10.28 1.48
C VAL A 161 -5.54 11.19 2.51
N PHE A 162 -6.29 11.75 3.46
CA PHE A 162 -5.74 12.61 4.50
C PHE A 162 -4.80 11.84 5.43
N GLY A 163 -5.17 10.61 5.82
CA GLY A 163 -4.29 9.72 6.59
C GLY A 163 -3.01 9.38 5.84
N GLY A 164 -3.11 9.06 4.54
CA GLY A 164 -1.96 8.78 3.68
C GLY A 164 -1.02 9.99 3.51
N ILE A 165 -1.59 11.18 3.24
CA ILE A 165 -0.82 12.43 3.12
C ILE A 165 -0.16 12.78 4.46
N PHE A 166 -0.87 12.65 5.58
CA PHE A 166 -0.31 12.90 6.90
C PHE A 166 0.88 11.97 7.19
N SER A 167 0.73 10.67 6.94
CA SER A 167 1.82 9.69 7.06
C SER A 167 2.99 10.03 6.15
N PHE A 168 2.73 10.42 4.90
CA PHE A 168 3.78 10.85 3.96
C PHE A 168 4.54 12.09 4.46
N ILE A 169 3.82 13.12 4.93
CA ILE A 169 4.41 14.32 5.52
C ILE A 169 5.27 13.95 6.73
N LEU A 170 4.77 13.06 7.60
CA LEU A 170 5.50 12.61 8.79
C LEU A 170 6.78 11.86 8.41
N ILE A 171 6.71 10.98 7.40
CA ILE A 171 7.89 10.30 6.83
C ILE A 171 8.93 11.31 6.35
N VAL A 172 8.50 12.32 5.58
CA VAL A 172 9.40 13.36 5.03
C VAL A 172 10.03 14.18 6.16
N ILE A 173 9.25 14.60 7.15
CA ILE A 173 9.74 15.39 8.29
C ILE A 173 10.74 14.59 9.13
N LEU A 174 10.40 13.34 9.50
CA LEU A 174 11.29 12.49 10.32
C LEU A 174 12.57 12.15 9.56
N SER A 175 12.47 11.81 8.28
CA SER A 175 13.63 11.51 7.46
C SER A 175 14.54 12.73 7.29
N PHE A 176 13.95 13.91 7.06
CA PHE A 176 14.71 15.17 7.05
C PHE A 176 15.42 15.40 8.38
N TYR A 177 14.70 15.25 9.51
CA TYR A 177 15.27 15.40 10.84
C TYR A 177 16.47 14.44 11.06
N PHE A 178 16.32 13.16 10.71
CA PHE A 178 17.41 12.18 10.80
C PHE A 178 18.56 12.47 9.83
N SER A 179 18.25 12.92 8.62
CA SER A 179 19.25 13.21 7.57
C SER A 179 20.01 14.50 7.82
N VAL A 180 19.45 15.46 8.56
CA VAL A 180 20.13 16.72 8.94
C VAL A 180 21.03 16.53 10.16
N GLN A 181 20.74 15.57 11.04
CA GLN A 181 21.59 15.25 12.19
C GLN A 181 22.75 14.33 11.77
N GLU A 182 23.99 14.71 12.13
CA GLU A 182 25.23 14.04 11.68
C GLU A 182 25.45 12.69 12.36
N ASP A 183 24.95 12.53 13.60
CA ASP A 183 25.07 11.30 14.39
C ASP A 183 23.70 10.67 14.77
N GLY A 184 22.62 11.06 14.09
CA GLY A 184 21.24 10.79 14.55
C GLY A 184 20.88 9.31 14.77
N ILE A 185 21.55 8.40 14.06
CA ILE A 185 21.32 6.94 14.15
C ILE A 185 22.39 6.27 15.02
N GLN A 186 23.63 6.77 15.00
CA GLN A 186 24.75 6.20 15.78
C GLN A 186 24.59 6.45 17.29
N ARG A 187 24.06 7.60 17.71
CA ARG A 187 23.77 7.90 19.13
C ARG A 187 22.54 7.19 19.70
N PHE A 188 21.73 6.54 18.86
CA PHE A 188 20.54 5.79 19.29
C PHE A 188 20.82 4.29 19.49
N LEU A 189 21.99 3.80 19.02
CA LEU A 189 22.41 2.39 19.09
C LEU A 189 23.63 2.14 20.00
N GLU A 190 24.25 3.19 20.54
CA GLU A 190 25.13 3.15 21.73
C GLU A 190 24.30 3.35 23.00
#